data_AF-B0SST2-F1
#
_entry.id   AF-B0SST2-F1
#
_cell.length_a   1.000
_cell.length_b   1.000
_cell.length_c   1.000
_cell.angle_alpha   90.00
_cell.angle_beta   90.00
_cell.angle_gamma   90.00
#
_symmetry.space_group_name_H-M   'P 1'
#
loop_
_entity.id
_entity.type
_entity.pdbx_description
1 polymer ?
#
loop_
_entity_poly.entity_id
_entity_poly.type
_entity_poly.pdbx_seq_one_letter_code
_entity_poly.pdbx_strand_id
1 'polypeptide(L)'
;MKQKLTLVTSILILLFSSLESKPKRELRILIDADAEAKFELELWQEKPNENEASIAPKPPEVIQFKGNRITVTPKDDFEYFRVRRLGEYGAKGFWTQVFSTNVDPGSPLSVPREFVTKKTAEPKPIPKKIVSVVSNDSFLIVKEKEEGTRFLTKDHITVAPIDDASGVAEVRYRINDGQWNSTKSLASIPFTEEGEYKLLYFSIDMAGNKEPVQIVDFIRDTKPPESTVEWIGTLTKGKGNVNFLSPSSKIRLVAKDNRSGLKDILYSTTCQSGTQSEFKSFTSDLSIVDLKTECKGSFQIFYYAVDQVGNQEPVKTLNFQMGSESN
;
A
#
# COMPACT_ATOMS: atom_id res chain seq x y z
N MET A 1 2.18 -72.48 87.61
CA MET A 1 3.13 -72.49 86.47
C MET A 1 2.34 -72.38 85.18
N LYS A 2 2.71 -71.43 84.32
CA LYS A 2 1.91 -70.88 83.23
C LYS A 2 1.69 -71.90 82.11
N GLN A 3 0.44 -72.03 81.67
CA GLN A 3 0.02 -72.81 80.51
C GLN A 3 -0.07 -71.92 79.26
N LYS A 4 0.29 -72.56 78.13
CA LYS A 4 -0.09 -72.30 76.73
C LYS A 4 0.36 -70.99 76.08
N LEU A 5 1.21 -71.14 75.07
CA LEU A 5 0.92 -70.55 73.76
C LEU A 5 1.57 -71.39 72.65
N THR A 6 0.74 -72.16 71.94
CA THR A 6 1.07 -72.78 70.65
C THR A 6 1.12 -71.68 69.60
N LEU A 7 2.26 -71.53 68.92
CA LEU A 7 2.41 -70.65 67.77
C LEU A 7 2.76 -71.53 66.55
N VAL A 8 1.76 -71.84 65.73
CA VAL A 8 1.98 -72.41 64.39
C VAL A 8 1.57 -71.31 63.41
N THR A 9 2.55 -70.57 62.90
CA THR A 9 2.35 -69.54 61.89
C THR A 9 2.08 -70.18 60.54
N SER A 10 0.82 -70.08 60.10
CA SER A 10 0.41 -70.38 58.73
C SER A 10 0.98 -69.31 57.80
N ILE A 11 1.85 -69.71 56.87
CA ILE A 11 2.36 -68.83 55.80
C ILE A 11 1.21 -68.55 54.83
N LEU A 12 0.71 -67.31 54.85
CA LEU A 12 -0.23 -66.78 53.87
C LEU A 12 0.59 -66.15 52.73
N ILE A 13 0.68 -66.85 51.59
CA ILE A 13 1.28 -66.28 50.37
C ILE A 13 0.26 -65.32 49.77
N LEU A 14 0.40 -64.03 50.10
CA LEU A 14 -0.31 -62.95 49.42
C LEU A 14 0.38 -62.69 48.07
N LEU A 15 -0.26 -63.14 46.99
CA LEU A 15 0.02 -62.65 45.64
C LEU A 15 -0.44 -61.19 45.56
N PHE A 16 0.47 -60.25 45.79
CA PHE A 16 0.25 -58.86 45.43
C PHE A 16 0.35 -58.74 43.91
N SER A 17 -0.79 -58.79 43.21
CA SER A 17 -0.89 -58.23 41.88
C SER A 17 -0.75 -56.71 42.01
N SER A 18 0.45 -56.18 41.73
CA SER A 18 0.67 -54.74 41.62
C SER A 18 -0.20 -54.21 40.48
N LEU A 19 -1.29 -53.54 40.81
CA LEU A 19 -2.05 -52.73 39.86
C LEU A 19 -1.26 -51.45 39.62
N GLU A 20 -0.24 -51.54 38.78
CA GLU A 20 0.58 -50.41 38.38
C GLU A 20 -0.24 -49.59 37.38
N SER A 21 -0.91 -48.52 37.85
CA SER A 21 -1.59 -47.60 36.96
C SER A 21 -0.52 -46.85 36.18
N LYS A 22 -0.21 -47.32 34.97
CA LYS A 22 0.68 -46.60 34.06
C LYS A 22 0.15 -45.17 33.86
N PRO A 23 0.99 -44.13 33.93
CA PRO A 23 0.56 -42.76 33.71
C PRO A 23 -0.03 -42.64 32.30
N LYS A 24 -1.31 -42.26 32.20
CA LYS A 24 -2.01 -42.13 30.93
C LYS A 24 -1.37 -40.99 30.12
N ARG A 25 -0.71 -41.32 29.02
CA ARG A 25 -0.03 -40.35 28.16
C ARG A 25 -1.07 -39.57 27.34
N GLU A 26 -0.89 -38.25 27.24
CA GLU A 26 -1.71 -37.37 26.41
C GLU A 26 -0.87 -36.88 25.23
N LEU A 27 -1.40 -36.98 24.01
CA LEU A 27 -0.76 -36.44 22.80
C LEU A 27 -1.54 -35.24 22.30
N ARG A 28 -0.84 -34.11 22.10
CA ARG A 28 -1.40 -32.89 21.53
C ARG A 28 -0.68 -32.59 20.22
N ILE A 29 -1.44 -32.46 19.14
CA ILE A 29 -0.92 -32.15 17.81
C ILE A 29 -1.52 -30.81 17.36
N LEU A 30 -0.65 -29.92 16.91
CA LEU A 30 -1.00 -28.68 16.21
C LEU A 30 -0.47 -28.78 14.78
N ILE A 31 -1.33 -28.54 13.80
CA ILE A 31 -1.02 -28.61 12.37
C ILE A 31 -1.27 -27.23 11.77
N ASP A 32 -0.33 -26.73 10.97
CA ASP A 32 -0.55 -25.52 10.19
C ASP A 32 -1.45 -25.84 8.98
N ALA A 33 -2.76 -25.75 9.20
CA ALA A 33 -3.79 -26.05 8.21
C ALA A 33 -5.09 -25.28 8.50
N ASP A 34 -5.94 -25.21 7.48
CA ASP A 34 -7.28 -24.62 7.56
C ASP A 34 -8.16 -25.35 8.60
N ALA A 35 -9.10 -24.62 9.23
CA ALA A 35 -10.02 -25.13 10.23
C ALA A 35 -10.94 -26.26 9.71
N GLU A 36 -11.14 -26.34 8.40
CA GLU A 36 -11.99 -27.34 7.75
C GLU A 36 -11.21 -28.57 7.25
N ALA A 37 -9.88 -28.55 7.34
CA ALA A 37 -9.04 -29.65 6.88
C ALA A 37 -9.28 -30.94 7.71
N LYS A 38 -9.30 -32.08 7.03
CA LYS A 38 -9.48 -33.40 7.65
C LYS A 38 -8.17 -34.17 7.66
N PHE A 39 -7.94 -34.93 8.72
CA PHE A 39 -6.70 -35.68 8.93
C PHE A 39 -6.98 -37.07 9.47
N GLU A 40 -6.00 -37.95 9.25
CA GLU A 40 -5.92 -39.28 9.86
C GLU A 40 -4.60 -39.41 10.61
N LEU A 41 -4.67 -39.82 11.87
CA LEU A 41 -3.56 -40.04 12.79
C LEU A 41 -3.43 -41.53 13.07
N GLU A 42 -2.23 -42.08 12.91
CA GLU A 42 -1.90 -43.44 13.37
C GLU A 42 -1.02 -43.38 14.61
N LEU A 43 -1.34 -44.23 15.59
CA LEU A 43 -0.58 -44.41 16.82
C LEU A 43 -0.08 -45.86 16.90
N TRP A 44 1.22 -46.03 17.04
CA TRP A 44 1.90 -47.32 17.00
C TRP A 44 2.65 -47.60 18.30
N GLN A 45 2.64 -48.86 18.73
CA GLN A 45 3.45 -49.34 19.86
C GLN A 45 4.92 -49.57 19.49
N GLU A 46 5.16 -49.94 18.24
CA GLU A 46 6.49 -50.23 17.69
C GLU A 46 6.64 -49.50 16.36
N LYS A 47 7.87 -49.24 15.93
CA LYS A 47 8.11 -48.51 14.68
C LYS A 47 7.59 -49.34 13.49
N PRO A 48 6.73 -48.80 12.63
CA PRO A 48 6.24 -49.53 11.46
C PRO A 48 7.39 -49.78 10.46
N ASN A 49 7.44 -50.98 9.89
CA ASN A 49 8.37 -51.33 8.81
C ASN A 49 7.94 -50.63 7.52
N GLU A 50 8.77 -49.71 7.01
CA GLU A 50 8.47 -48.96 5.79
C GLU A 50 8.86 -49.72 4.50
N ASN A 51 9.69 -50.75 4.62
CA ASN A 51 10.13 -51.59 3.50
C ASN A 51 9.55 -53.00 3.61
N GLU A 52 8.72 -53.36 2.63
CA GLU A 52 8.20 -54.69 2.31
C GLU A 52 7.06 -55.24 3.19
N ALA A 53 6.16 -55.96 2.50
CA ALA A 53 4.85 -56.46 2.90
C ALA A 53 4.84 -57.48 4.06
N SER A 54 5.46 -57.12 5.19
CA SER A 54 5.39 -57.84 6.46
C SER A 54 4.32 -57.18 7.34
N ILE A 55 3.37 -57.99 7.81
CA ILE A 55 2.28 -57.58 8.69
C ILE A 55 2.90 -57.00 9.95
N ALA A 56 2.58 -55.75 10.28
CA ALA A 56 3.04 -55.13 11.51
C ALA A 56 2.62 -55.97 12.73
N PRO A 57 3.47 -56.10 13.77
CA PRO A 57 3.22 -57.01 14.90
C PRO A 57 1.92 -56.69 15.66
N LYS A 58 1.46 -55.43 15.61
CA LYS A 58 0.10 -55.01 16.03
C LYS A 58 -0.37 -53.84 15.15
N PRO A 59 -1.63 -53.83 14.68
CA PRO A 59 -2.16 -52.71 13.90
C PRO A 59 -2.23 -51.42 14.74
N PRO A 60 -2.07 -50.24 14.11
CA PRO A 60 -2.11 -48.96 14.82
C PRO A 60 -3.53 -48.60 15.26
N GLU A 61 -3.63 -47.78 16.31
CA GLU A 61 -4.86 -47.05 16.59
C GLU A 61 -4.99 -45.90 15.58
N VAL A 62 -6.10 -45.87 14.83
CA VAL A 62 -6.35 -44.87 13.78
C VAL A 62 -7.43 -43.90 14.22
N ILE A 63 -7.14 -42.61 14.20
CA ILE A 63 -8.04 -41.55 14.63
C ILE A 63 -8.21 -40.52 13.51
N GLN A 64 -9.44 -40.25 13.10
CA GLN A 64 -9.75 -39.18 12.16
C GLN A 64 -10.22 -37.92 12.91
N PHE A 65 -9.76 -36.75 12.47
CA PHE A 65 -10.16 -35.48 13.04
C PHE A 65 -10.22 -34.35 12.02
N LYS A 66 -10.88 -33.27 12.42
CA LYS A 66 -11.07 -32.06 11.61
C LYS A 66 -10.47 -30.86 12.34
N GLY A 67 -9.84 -29.98 11.58
CA GLY A 67 -9.24 -28.75 12.05
C GLY A 67 -7.74 -28.86 12.31
N ASN A 68 -7.20 -27.80 12.91
CA ASN A 68 -5.76 -27.60 13.07
C ASN A 68 -5.20 -28.12 14.41
N ARG A 69 -6.04 -28.66 15.29
CA ARG A 69 -5.62 -29.15 16.61
C ARG A 69 -6.39 -30.40 17.02
N ILE A 70 -5.67 -31.37 17.56
CA ILE A 70 -6.26 -32.53 18.24
C ILE A 70 -5.52 -32.81 19.55
N THR A 71 -6.29 -33.18 20.56
CA THR A 71 -5.80 -33.78 21.80
C THR A 71 -6.33 -35.20 21.85
N VAL A 72 -5.45 -36.19 21.93
CA VAL A 72 -5.83 -37.61 22.10
C VAL A 72 -5.27 -38.16 23.39
N THR A 73 -6.07 -39.01 24.02
CA THR A 73 -5.65 -39.81 25.17
C THR A 73 -5.75 -41.27 24.75
N PRO A 74 -4.68 -41.86 24.22
CA PRO A 74 -4.74 -43.18 23.59
C PRO A 74 -5.15 -44.27 24.58
N LYS A 75 -5.76 -45.34 24.05
CA LYS A 75 -6.25 -46.46 24.88
C LYS A 75 -5.11 -47.33 25.38
N ASP A 76 -4.10 -47.51 24.54
CA ASP A 76 -2.89 -48.25 24.82
C ASP A 76 -1.67 -47.30 24.86
N ASP A 77 -0.57 -47.74 25.48
CA ASP A 77 0.72 -47.09 25.31
C ASP A 77 1.08 -47.06 23.80
N PHE A 78 1.66 -45.96 23.34
CA PHE A 78 2.15 -45.76 21.97
C PHE A 78 3.54 -45.13 22.05
N GLU A 79 4.40 -45.53 21.13
CA GLU A 79 5.77 -45.02 21.01
C GLU A 79 6.03 -44.26 19.71
N TYR A 80 5.16 -44.44 18.70
CA TYR A 80 5.31 -43.77 17.41
C TYR A 80 3.97 -43.26 16.88
N PHE A 81 4.03 -42.22 16.05
CA PHE A 81 2.85 -41.72 15.35
C PHE A 81 3.19 -41.12 13.99
N ARG A 82 2.19 -41.04 13.11
CA ARG A 82 2.25 -40.27 11.86
C ARG A 82 0.89 -39.74 11.49
N VAL A 83 0.85 -38.69 10.68
CA VAL A 83 -0.39 -38.05 10.23
C VAL A 83 -0.43 -37.97 8.71
N ARG A 84 -1.63 -38.02 8.12
CA ARG A 84 -1.85 -37.67 6.71
C ARG A 84 -3.08 -36.80 6.57
N ARG A 85 -3.11 -35.99 5.50
CA ARG A 85 -4.29 -35.24 5.11
C ARG A 85 -5.32 -36.15 4.43
N LEU A 86 -6.59 -35.93 4.71
CA LEU A 86 -7.73 -36.50 4.00
C LEU A 86 -8.37 -35.40 3.14
N GLY A 87 -8.45 -35.64 1.83
CA GLY A 87 -9.15 -34.79 0.88
C GLY A 87 -10.66 -35.03 0.87
N GLU A 88 -11.37 -34.28 0.03
CA GLU A 88 -12.78 -34.54 -0.24
C GLU A 88 -12.96 -35.91 -0.91
N TYR A 89 -14.12 -36.54 -0.68
CA TYR A 89 -14.45 -37.89 -1.20
C TYR A 89 -13.51 -39.02 -0.75
N GLY A 90 -12.78 -38.85 0.35
CA GLY A 90 -11.95 -39.91 0.93
C GLY A 90 -10.58 -40.08 0.27
N ALA A 91 -10.15 -39.13 -0.57
CA ALA A 91 -8.80 -39.11 -1.12
C ALA A 91 -7.76 -39.03 0.00
N LYS A 92 -6.80 -39.97 0.03
CA LYS A 92 -5.76 -40.04 1.08
C LYS A 92 -4.48 -39.38 0.59
N GLY A 93 -4.00 -38.38 1.32
CA GLY A 93 -2.72 -37.73 1.05
C GLY A 93 -1.53 -38.59 1.49
N PHE A 94 -0.33 -38.07 1.26
CA PHE A 94 0.91 -38.71 1.71
C PHE A 94 1.01 -38.72 3.24
N TRP A 95 1.58 -39.79 3.78
CA TRP A 95 1.96 -39.87 5.18
C TRP A 95 3.13 -38.93 5.47
N THR A 96 3.12 -38.29 6.63
CA THR A 96 4.36 -37.77 7.22
C THR A 96 5.30 -38.92 7.52
N GLN A 97 6.58 -38.60 7.73
CA GLN A 97 7.49 -39.52 8.39
C GLN A 97 6.93 -39.97 9.76
N VAL A 98 7.41 -41.11 10.23
CA VAL A 98 7.08 -41.64 11.56
C VAL A 98 7.88 -40.90 12.62
N PHE A 99 7.18 -40.37 13.63
CA PHE A 99 7.80 -39.68 14.77
C PHE A 99 7.81 -40.59 15.99
N SER A 100 8.91 -40.60 16.75
CA SER A 100 9.01 -41.26 18.06
C SER A 100 8.53 -40.34 19.20
N THR A 101 7.89 -40.91 20.21
CA THR A 101 7.46 -40.18 21.41
C THR A 101 8.55 -40.08 22.48
N ASN A 102 9.54 -40.97 22.47
CA ASN A 102 10.50 -41.11 23.57
C ASN A 102 11.83 -40.42 23.30
N VAL A 103 12.30 -40.36 22.05
CA VAL A 103 13.53 -39.65 21.71
C VAL A 103 13.57 -39.42 20.22
N ASP A 104 13.48 -38.16 19.81
CA ASP A 104 14.02 -37.75 18.53
C ASP A 104 14.61 -36.33 18.73
N PRO A 105 15.94 -36.15 18.61
CA PRO A 105 16.62 -34.87 18.78
C PRO A 105 16.18 -33.82 17.76
N GLY A 106 15.51 -34.23 16.68
CA GLY A 106 14.86 -33.34 15.71
C GLY A 106 13.34 -33.23 15.87
N SER A 107 12.73 -33.97 16.81
CA SER A 107 11.29 -33.91 17.05
C SER A 107 10.92 -32.75 17.98
N PRO A 108 9.91 -31.93 17.65
CA PRO A 108 9.45 -30.83 18.48
C PRO A 108 8.83 -31.25 19.82
N LEU A 109 8.84 -32.55 20.15
CA LEU A 109 8.13 -33.15 21.28
C LEU A 109 9.03 -33.63 22.43
N SER A 110 10.36 -33.54 22.30
CA SER A 110 11.29 -33.96 23.36
C SER A 110 11.64 -32.79 24.29
N VAL A 111 10.81 -32.50 25.30
CA VAL A 111 11.27 -31.70 26.45
C VAL A 111 10.75 -32.29 27.77
N PRO A 112 11.58 -33.02 28.53
CA PRO A 112 11.37 -33.21 29.95
C PRO A 112 11.47 -31.85 30.66
N ARG A 113 10.64 -31.65 31.67
CA ARG A 113 10.52 -30.41 32.45
C ARG A 113 11.84 -30.06 33.17
N GLU A 114 12.70 -29.31 32.51
CA GLU A 114 13.51 -28.30 33.19
C GLU A 114 13.24 -26.97 32.53
N PHE A 115 12.72 -26.02 33.32
CA PHE A 115 12.59 -24.63 32.94
C PHE A 115 14.00 -24.04 32.78
N VAL A 116 14.65 -24.31 31.65
CA VAL A 116 15.59 -23.35 31.11
C VAL A 116 14.69 -22.21 30.65
N THR A 117 14.83 -21.04 31.27
CA THR A 117 14.35 -19.78 30.69
C THR A 117 15.06 -19.65 29.35
N LYS A 118 14.47 -20.25 28.32
CA LYS A 118 14.82 -20.03 26.93
C LYS A 118 14.79 -18.52 26.80
N LYS A 119 15.94 -17.90 26.47
CA LYS A 119 15.98 -16.51 26.06
C LYS A 119 14.81 -16.38 25.10
N THR A 120 13.78 -15.62 25.51
CA THR A 120 12.61 -15.39 24.68
C THR A 120 13.20 -15.00 23.34
N ALA A 121 13.05 -15.87 22.33
CA ALA A 121 13.35 -15.45 20.99
C ALA A 121 12.37 -14.32 20.80
N GLU A 122 12.87 -13.09 20.84
CA GLU A 122 12.11 -11.96 20.34
C GLU A 122 11.63 -12.45 18.98
N PRO A 123 10.31 -12.49 18.74
CA PRO A 123 9.82 -12.89 17.44
C PRO A 123 10.60 -12.04 16.45
N LYS A 124 11.39 -12.68 15.58
CA LYS A 124 11.94 -11.97 14.43
C LYS A 124 10.72 -11.24 13.86
N PRO A 125 10.77 -9.91 13.74
CA PRO A 125 9.60 -9.17 13.31
C PRO A 125 9.06 -9.89 12.08
N ILE A 126 7.76 -10.22 12.11
CA ILE A 126 7.07 -10.73 10.92
C ILE A 126 7.55 -9.80 9.80
N PRO A 127 8.19 -10.31 8.74
CA PRO A 127 8.77 -9.45 7.73
C PRO A 127 7.69 -8.47 7.32
N LYS A 128 7.93 -7.19 7.63
CA LYS A 128 6.92 -6.16 7.36
C LYS A 128 6.69 -6.27 5.86
N LYS A 129 5.43 -6.45 5.48
CA LYS A 129 5.06 -6.52 4.08
C LYS A 129 5.62 -5.28 3.40
N ILE A 130 6.41 -5.46 2.34
CA ILE A 130 6.97 -4.35 1.58
C ILE A 130 5.83 -3.41 1.16
N VAL A 131 6.04 -2.11 1.34
CA VAL A 131 5.08 -1.06 0.94
C VAL A 131 5.80 -0.06 0.06
N SER A 132 5.28 0.14 -1.15
CA SER A 132 5.74 1.23 -2.01
C SER A 132 4.86 2.46 -1.80
N VAL A 133 5.51 3.61 -1.59
CA VAL A 133 4.84 4.91 -1.47
C VAL A 133 5.27 5.79 -2.66
N VAL A 134 4.29 6.43 -3.28
CA VAL A 134 4.53 7.51 -4.23
C VAL A 134 4.73 8.81 -3.46
N SER A 135 5.72 9.63 -3.85
CA SER A 135 5.96 10.91 -3.19
C SER A 135 4.71 11.80 -3.15
N ASN A 136 4.23 12.10 -1.94
CA ASN A 136 3.01 12.89 -1.72
C ASN A 136 3.12 14.32 -2.25
N ASP A 137 4.33 14.85 -2.39
CA ASP A 137 4.59 16.21 -2.86
C ASP A 137 4.48 16.40 -4.37
N SER A 138 4.21 15.32 -5.11
CA SER A 138 4.14 15.34 -6.57
C SER A 138 2.74 15.70 -7.07
N PHE A 139 1.73 15.70 -6.20
CA PHE A 139 0.35 15.89 -6.61
C PHE A 139 -0.33 17.09 -5.97
N LEU A 140 -1.09 17.81 -6.79
CA LEU A 140 -2.09 18.79 -6.37
C LEU A 140 -3.48 18.19 -6.60
N ILE A 141 -4.37 18.30 -5.61
CA ILE A 141 -5.77 17.92 -5.78
C ILE A 141 -6.58 19.19 -6.03
N VAL A 142 -7.06 19.32 -7.26
CA VAL A 142 -8.00 20.37 -7.67
C VAL A 142 -9.40 19.85 -7.42
N LYS A 143 -10.17 20.56 -6.58
CA LYS A 143 -11.57 20.22 -6.31
C LYS A 143 -12.46 21.01 -7.23
N GLU A 144 -13.19 20.31 -8.08
CA GLU A 144 -14.28 20.89 -8.86
C GLU A 144 -15.58 20.27 -8.35
N LYS A 145 -16.36 21.05 -7.59
CA LYS A 145 -17.53 20.56 -6.84
C LYS A 145 -17.13 19.51 -5.77
N GLU A 146 -17.85 18.39 -5.67
CA GLU A 146 -17.62 17.33 -4.69
C GLU A 146 -16.55 16.31 -5.11
N GLU A 147 -16.04 16.39 -6.36
CA GLU A 147 -15.02 15.50 -6.88
C GLU A 147 -13.65 16.17 -6.92
N GLY A 148 -12.60 15.43 -6.50
CA GLY A 148 -11.22 15.91 -6.49
C GLY A 148 -10.40 15.23 -7.57
N THR A 149 -9.89 16.01 -8.52
CA THR A 149 -9.01 15.53 -9.59
C THR A 149 -7.55 15.71 -9.18
N ARG A 150 -6.74 14.66 -9.38
CA ARG A 150 -5.31 14.67 -9.06
C ARG A 150 -4.50 15.16 -10.26
N PHE A 151 -3.74 16.24 -10.08
CA PHE A 151 -2.79 16.76 -11.05
C PHE A 151 -1.36 16.51 -10.61
N LEU A 152 -0.52 16.08 -11.54
CA LEU A 152 0.92 15.93 -11.31
C LEU A 152 1.62 17.28 -11.54
N THR A 153 2.30 17.80 -10.52
CA THR A 153 2.97 19.11 -10.55
C THR A 153 4.45 19.04 -10.91
N LYS A 154 5.04 17.84 -10.89
CA LYS A 154 6.45 17.58 -11.25
C LYS A 154 6.54 16.75 -12.52
N ASP A 155 7.63 16.91 -13.27
CA ASP A 155 7.92 16.14 -14.49
C ASP A 155 8.18 14.64 -14.30
N HIS A 156 8.16 14.15 -13.06
CA HIS A 156 8.32 12.74 -12.75
C HIS A 156 7.57 12.34 -11.48
N ILE A 157 7.29 11.04 -11.36
CA ILE A 157 6.83 10.40 -10.14
C ILE A 157 7.93 9.51 -9.60
N THR A 158 8.21 9.65 -8.30
CA THR A 158 9.10 8.76 -7.58
C THR A 158 8.31 7.68 -6.84
N VAL A 159 8.59 6.41 -7.13
CA VAL A 159 8.10 5.23 -6.38
C VAL A 159 9.22 4.76 -5.46
N ALA A 160 8.99 4.90 -4.15
CA ALA A 160 9.94 4.54 -3.11
C ALA A 160 9.46 3.29 -2.36
N PRO A 161 10.07 2.12 -2.58
CA PRO A 161 9.79 0.91 -1.81
C PRO A 161 10.44 1.01 -0.42
N ILE A 162 9.70 0.65 0.63
CA ILE A 162 10.20 0.60 2.00
C ILE A 162 9.99 -0.83 2.53
N ASP A 163 11.09 -1.51 2.89
CA ASP A 163 11.07 -2.76 3.65
C ASP A 163 12.14 -2.70 4.75
N ASP A 164 11.69 -2.81 6.00
CA ASP A 164 12.56 -2.78 7.19
C ASP A 164 13.16 -4.15 7.53
N ALA A 165 12.78 -5.23 6.82
CA ALA A 165 13.15 -6.60 7.19
C ALA A 165 14.12 -7.28 6.22
N SER A 166 13.70 -7.55 4.98
CA SER A 166 14.49 -8.32 4.01
C SER A 166 15.18 -7.46 2.95
N GLY A 167 14.74 -6.21 2.82
CA GLY A 167 15.16 -5.29 1.78
C GLY A 167 14.37 -5.49 0.49
N VAL A 168 14.52 -4.52 -0.41
CA VAL A 168 13.79 -4.48 -1.68
C VAL A 168 14.56 -5.25 -2.74
N ALA A 169 13.93 -6.23 -3.39
CA ALA A 169 14.52 -6.91 -4.54
C ALA A 169 14.21 -6.19 -5.85
N GLU A 170 12.96 -5.80 -6.04
CA GLU A 170 12.47 -5.25 -7.31
C GLU A 170 11.26 -4.34 -7.08
N VAL A 171 11.21 -3.21 -7.79
CA VAL A 171 10.00 -2.41 -8.01
C VAL A 171 9.57 -2.60 -9.45
N ARG A 172 8.32 -2.97 -9.65
CA ARG A 172 7.67 -3.07 -10.95
C ARG A 172 6.65 -1.96 -11.11
N TYR A 173 6.62 -1.36 -12.28
CA TYR A 173 5.64 -0.34 -12.62
C TYR A 173 5.23 -0.44 -14.09
N ARG A 174 4.04 0.05 -14.41
CA ARG A 174 3.60 0.29 -15.79
C ARG A 174 2.75 1.54 -15.86
N ILE A 175 2.81 2.19 -17.01
CA ILE A 175 2.01 3.38 -17.32
C ILE A 175 0.89 2.95 -18.26
N ASN A 176 -0.35 3.29 -17.91
CA ASN A 176 -1.56 2.90 -18.61
C ASN A 176 -1.59 1.37 -18.84
N ASP A 177 -1.92 0.94 -20.05
CA ASP A 177 -1.90 -0.47 -20.47
C ASP A 177 -0.56 -0.90 -21.08
N GLY A 178 0.51 -0.13 -20.83
CA GLY A 178 1.85 -0.43 -21.29
C GLY A 178 2.48 -1.67 -20.63
N GLN A 179 3.71 -1.95 -21.04
CA GLN A 179 4.48 -3.07 -20.49
C GLN A 179 4.96 -2.78 -19.06
N TRP A 180 5.11 -3.86 -18.27
CA TRP A 180 5.73 -3.78 -16.96
C TRP A 180 7.23 -3.54 -17.10
N ASN A 181 7.69 -2.46 -16.48
CA ASN A 181 9.08 -2.14 -16.26
C ASN A 181 9.50 -2.59 -14.86
N SER A 182 10.80 -2.79 -14.67
CA SER A 182 11.40 -3.23 -13.41
C SER A 182 12.65 -2.45 -13.07
N THR A 183 12.83 -2.11 -11.80
CA THR A 183 14.08 -1.56 -11.26
C THR A 183 14.40 -2.23 -9.92
N LYS A 184 15.67 -2.25 -9.52
CA LYS A 184 16.13 -2.85 -8.26
C LYS A 184 16.02 -1.90 -7.06
N SER A 185 15.72 -0.62 -7.30
CA SER A 185 15.69 0.42 -6.28
C SER A 185 14.54 1.40 -6.56
N LEU A 186 14.67 2.64 -6.11
CA LEU A 186 13.73 3.72 -6.38
C LEU A 186 13.45 3.84 -7.90
N ALA A 187 12.18 3.96 -8.29
CA ALA A 187 11.81 4.25 -9.67
C ALA A 187 11.48 5.75 -9.82
N SER A 188 12.23 6.46 -10.66
CA SER A 188 11.86 7.81 -11.11
C SER A 188 11.27 7.70 -12.51
N ILE A 189 9.98 7.99 -12.63
CA ILE A 189 9.19 7.72 -13.83
C ILE A 189 8.79 9.07 -14.45
N PRO A 190 9.31 9.44 -15.63
CA PRO A 190 9.03 10.73 -16.24
C PRO A 190 7.62 10.79 -16.83
N PHE A 191 6.99 11.94 -16.68
CA PHE A 191 5.71 12.33 -17.28
C PHE A 191 5.86 13.75 -17.82
N THR A 192 6.45 13.89 -19.01
CA THR A 192 6.75 15.21 -19.60
C THR A 192 5.65 15.73 -20.51
N GLU A 193 4.78 14.84 -20.99
CA GLU A 193 3.72 15.18 -21.94
C GLU A 193 2.39 15.39 -21.23
N GLU A 194 1.50 16.15 -21.86
CA GLU A 194 0.13 16.29 -21.39
C GLU A 194 -0.64 14.99 -21.56
N GLY A 195 -1.47 14.67 -20.57
CA GLY A 195 -2.30 13.49 -20.67
C GLY A 195 -2.95 13.08 -19.38
N GLU A 196 -3.85 12.12 -19.51
CA GLU A 196 -4.37 11.35 -18.39
C GLU A 196 -3.52 10.09 -18.26
N TYR A 197 -3.10 9.79 -17.03
CA TYR A 197 -2.19 8.71 -16.74
C TYR A 197 -2.73 7.84 -15.61
N LYS A 198 -2.58 6.53 -15.80
CA LYS A 198 -2.79 5.50 -14.79
C LYS A 198 -1.46 4.83 -14.50
N LEU A 199 -0.86 5.12 -13.35
CA LEU A 199 0.35 4.44 -12.89
C LEU A 199 -0.04 3.24 -12.04
N LEU A 200 0.39 2.05 -12.45
CA LEU A 200 0.30 0.84 -11.62
C LEU A 200 1.70 0.47 -11.15
N TYR A 201 1.85 0.16 -9.87
CA TYR A 201 3.14 -0.25 -9.31
C TYR A 201 2.99 -1.25 -8.17
N PHE A 202 4.02 -2.06 -7.97
CA PHE A 202 4.19 -2.92 -6.81
C PHE A 202 5.67 -3.27 -6.67
N SER A 203 6.06 -3.79 -5.53
CA SER A 203 7.40 -4.24 -5.21
C SER A 203 7.42 -5.69 -4.74
N ILE A 204 8.60 -6.27 -4.85
CA ILE A 204 8.95 -7.63 -4.44
C ILE A 204 10.15 -7.50 -3.50
N ASP A 205 10.07 -8.17 -2.36
CA ASP A 205 11.16 -8.19 -1.38
C ASP A 205 12.20 -9.29 -1.70
N MET A 206 13.33 -9.31 -0.98
CA MET A 206 14.39 -10.32 -1.22
C MET A 206 13.96 -11.76 -0.87
N ALA A 207 12.88 -11.93 -0.11
CA ALA A 207 12.28 -13.23 0.19
C ALA A 207 11.24 -13.68 -0.86
N GLY A 208 10.96 -12.84 -1.87
CA GLY A 208 9.99 -13.11 -2.94
C GLY A 208 8.55 -12.73 -2.61
N ASN A 209 8.29 -12.05 -1.48
CA ASN A 209 6.95 -11.58 -1.15
C ASN A 209 6.60 -10.37 -2.03
N LYS A 210 5.39 -10.40 -2.60
CA LYS A 210 4.86 -9.36 -3.49
C LYS A 210 3.77 -8.54 -2.78
N GLU A 211 3.84 -7.21 -2.90
CA GLU A 211 2.76 -6.34 -2.44
C GLU A 211 1.56 -6.30 -3.44
N PRO A 212 0.36 -5.93 -2.97
CA PRO A 212 -0.78 -5.67 -3.85
C PRO A 212 -0.46 -4.53 -4.81
N VAL A 213 -0.92 -4.67 -6.06
CA VAL A 213 -0.76 -3.62 -7.08
C VAL A 213 -1.47 -2.36 -6.62
N GLN A 214 -0.71 -1.28 -6.49
CA GLN A 214 -1.22 0.07 -6.25
C GLN A 214 -1.56 0.72 -7.59
N ILE A 215 -2.61 1.53 -7.59
CA ILE A 215 -3.10 2.23 -8.79
C ILE A 215 -3.23 3.71 -8.45
N VAL A 216 -2.65 4.57 -9.29
CA VAL A 216 -2.70 6.02 -9.16
C VAL A 216 -3.14 6.61 -10.50
N ASP A 217 -4.35 7.16 -10.52
CA ASP A 217 -4.88 7.94 -11.63
C ASP A 217 -4.59 9.43 -11.41
N PHE A 218 -4.11 10.13 -12.44
CA PHE A 218 -3.81 11.56 -12.41
C PHE A 218 -3.74 12.19 -13.81
N ILE A 219 -3.76 13.52 -13.85
CA ILE A 219 -3.63 14.32 -15.06
C ILE A 219 -2.29 15.06 -15.04
N ARG A 220 -1.60 15.11 -16.18
CA ARG A 220 -0.52 16.05 -16.41
C ARG A 220 -1.01 17.18 -17.31
N ASP A 221 -0.93 18.39 -16.77
CA ASP A 221 -1.21 19.64 -17.47
C ASP A 221 0.08 20.47 -17.52
N THR A 222 0.51 20.83 -18.73
CA THR A 222 1.73 21.63 -18.95
C THR A 222 1.45 22.90 -19.73
N LYS A 223 0.22 23.09 -20.21
CA LYS A 223 -0.13 24.25 -21.01
C LYS A 223 -0.65 25.36 -20.11
N PRO A 224 -0.19 26.60 -20.32
CA PRO A 224 -0.76 27.73 -19.61
C PRO A 224 -2.17 28.06 -20.13
N PRO A 225 -2.96 28.81 -19.34
CA PRO A 225 -4.21 29.40 -19.82
C PRO A 225 -3.97 30.37 -20.97
N GLU A 226 -5.02 30.69 -21.72
CA GLU A 226 -5.00 31.75 -22.72
C GLU A 226 -5.91 32.90 -22.29
N SER A 227 -5.33 34.07 -22.05
CA SER A 227 -6.09 35.30 -21.77
C SER A 227 -6.46 36.10 -23.02
N THR A 228 -7.59 36.79 -22.97
CA THR A 228 -8.03 37.75 -23.97
C THR A 228 -8.59 39.00 -23.29
N VAL A 229 -8.69 40.08 -24.07
CA VAL A 229 -9.13 41.38 -23.59
C VAL A 229 -10.50 41.67 -24.17
N GLU A 230 -11.45 41.94 -23.30
CA GLU A 230 -12.80 42.38 -23.63
C GLU A 230 -12.96 43.87 -23.28
N TRP A 231 -13.51 44.62 -24.21
CA TRP A 231 -13.78 46.05 -24.02
C TRP A 231 -15.24 46.25 -23.66
N ILE A 232 -15.49 46.88 -22.51
CA ILE A 232 -16.84 47.17 -22.05
C ILE A 232 -17.11 48.66 -22.29
N GLY A 233 -18.17 48.96 -23.04
CA GLY A 233 -18.56 50.32 -23.41
C GLY A 233 -18.25 50.63 -24.88
N THR A 234 -18.34 51.91 -25.24
CA THR A 234 -18.25 52.33 -26.64
C THR A 234 -16.81 52.46 -27.09
N LEU A 235 -16.48 51.82 -28.22
CA LEU A 235 -15.25 52.03 -28.97
C LEU A 235 -15.58 52.85 -30.22
N THR A 236 -14.91 53.98 -30.41
CA THR A 236 -15.10 54.82 -31.60
C THR A 236 -13.90 54.67 -32.52
N LYS A 237 -14.13 54.41 -33.81
CA LYS A 237 -13.04 54.42 -34.80
C LYS A 237 -12.79 55.85 -35.29
N GLY A 238 -11.57 56.33 -35.13
CA GLY A 238 -11.14 57.60 -35.71
C GLY A 238 -10.45 57.41 -37.07
N LYS A 239 -9.93 58.51 -37.62
CA LYS A 239 -9.16 58.48 -38.88
C LYS A 239 -7.94 57.57 -38.73
N GLY A 240 -7.65 56.77 -39.76
CA GLY A 240 -6.50 55.84 -39.77
C GLY A 240 -6.73 54.50 -39.06
N ASN A 241 -7.98 54.07 -38.87
CA ASN A 241 -8.35 52.82 -38.19
C ASN A 241 -7.87 52.72 -36.72
N VAL A 242 -7.66 53.85 -36.07
CA VAL A 242 -7.32 53.91 -34.64
C VAL A 242 -8.60 53.83 -33.81
N ASN A 243 -8.63 52.94 -32.82
CA ASN A 243 -9.72 52.84 -31.86
C ASN A 243 -9.52 53.86 -30.73
N PHE A 244 -10.54 54.66 -30.45
CA PHE A 244 -10.62 55.58 -29.33
C PHE A 244 -11.51 55.00 -28.25
N LEU A 245 -11.00 55.01 -27.02
CA LEU A 245 -11.73 54.60 -25.83
C LEU A 245 -12.46 55.80 -25.24
N SER A 246 -13.73 55.63 -24.91
CA SER A 246 -14.46 56.63 -24.14
C SER A 246 -13.98 56.62 -22.68
N PRO A 247 -14.10 57.73 -21.93
CA PRO A 247 -13.80 57.74 -20.50
C PRO A 247 -14.62 56.70 -19.70
N SER A 248 -15.84 56.38 -20.13
CA SER A 248 -16.69 55.37 -19.48
C SER A 248 -16.34 53.93 -19.86
N SER A 249 -15.39 53.72 -20.78
CA SER A 249 -14.97 52.38 -21.17
C SER A 249 -14.25 51.66 -20.02
N LYS A 250 -14.36 50.34 -19.98
CA LYS A 250 -13.62 49.48 -19.06
C LYS A 250 -12.90 48.35 -19.79
N ILE A 251 -11.85 47.84 -19.15
CA ILE A 251 -11.07 46.70 -19.63
C ILE A 251 -11.43 45.51 -18.76
N ARG A 252 -11.93 44.44 -19.40
CA ARG A 252 -12.11 43.15 -18.77
C ARG A 252 -11.07 42.18 -19.32
N LEU A 253 -10.38 41.51 -18.42
CA LEU A 253 -9.50 40.40 -18.78
C LEU A 253 -10.26 39.11 -18.52
N VAL A 254 -10.31 38.23 -19.53
CA VAL A 254 -10.88 36.89 -19.41
C VAL A 254 -9.81 35.90 -19.80
N ALA A 255 -9.79 34.73 -19.16
CA ALA A 255 -8.87 33.67 -19.52
C ALA A 255 -9.58 32.32 -19.51
N LYS A 256 -9.12 31.44 -20.39
CA LYS A 256 -9.60 30.07 -20.48
C LYS A 256 -8.44 29.12 -20.30
N ASP A 257 -8.63 28.14 -19.45
CA ASP A 257 -7.76 26.98 -19.34
C ASP A 257 -8.51 25.71 -19.81
N ASN A 258 -7.79 24.73 -20.34
CA ASN A 258 -8.39 23.53 -20.93
C ASN A 258 -8.34 22.29 -20.01
N ARG A 259 -7.65 22.33 -18.87
CA ARG A 259 -7.47 21.17 -17.98
C ARG A 259 -7.56 21.54 -16.51
N SER A 260 -6.49 22.08 -15.92
CA SER A 260 -6.43 22.35 -14.48
C SER A 260 -7.32 23.50 -14.01
N GLY A 261 -7.84 24.29 -14.94
CA GLY A 261 -8.72 25.42 -14.70
C GLY A 261 -7.93 26.69 -14.38
N LEU A 262 -8.59 27.83 -14.55
CA LEU A 262 -8.00 29.13 -14.25
C LEU A 262 -7.87 29.30 -12.73
N LYS A 263 -6.71 29.79 -12.28
CA LYS A 263 -6.48 30.19 -10.88
C LYS A 263 -6.58 31.69 -10.71
N ASP A 264 -5.84 32.45 -11.52
CA ASP A 264 -5.80 33.90 -11.42
C ASP A 264 -5.43 34.55 -12.76
N ILE A 265 -5.78 35.82 -12.90
CA ILE A 265 -5.25 36.70 -13.94
C ILE A 265 -4.54 37.84 -13.22
N LEU A 266 -3.26 38.04 -13.48
CA LEU A 266 -2.50 39.13 -12.88
C LEU A 266 -2.29 40.24 -13.90
N TYR A 267 -2.28 41.48 -13.42
CA TYR A 267 -1.93 42.63 -14.24
C TYR A 267 -1.04 43.61 -13.49
N SER A 268 -0.31 44.38 -14.27
CA SER A 268 0.59 45.45 -13.84
C SER A 268 0.47 46.61 -14.82
N THR A 269 0.75 47.81 -14.34
CA THR A 269 0.63 49.05 -15.11
C THR A 269 1.95 49.80 -15.12
N THR A 270 2.24 50.51 -16.20
CA THR A 270 3.32 51.49 -16.25
C THR A 270 2.85 52.74 -16.96
N CYS A 271 3.21 53.91 -16.43
CA CYS A 271 3.05 55.18 -17.14
C CYS A 271 4.32 55.46 -17.96
N GLN A 272 4.22 56.25 -19.03
CA GLN A 272 5.34 56.56 -19.94
C GLN A 272 6.62 57.12 -19.26
N SER A 273 6.49 57.70 -18.06
CA SER A 273 7.61 58.23 -17.25
C SER A 273 7.77 57.52 -15.90
N GLY A 274 7.15 56.35 -15.71
CA GLY A 274 7.06 55.67 -14.42
C GLY A 274 7.73 54.30 -14.39
N THR A 275 7.90 53.78 -13.18
CA THR A 275 8.27 52.37 -12.95
C THR A 275 7.03 51.50 -13.11
N GLN A 276 7.20 50.31 -13.68
CA GLN A 276 6.15 49.30 -13.71
C GLN A 276 5.74 48.91 -12.28
N SER A 277 4.44 48.89 -12.00
CA SER A 277 3.90 48.45 -10.72
C SER A 277 4.04 46.94 -10.53
N GLU A 278 3.97 46.46 -9.29
CA GLU A 278 3.93 45.02 -9.04
C GLU A 278 2.68 44.38 -9.64
N PHE A 279 2.77 43.11 -10.03
CA PHE A 279 1.61 42.36 -10.51
C PHE A 279 0.61 42.15 -9.39
N LYS A 280 -0.66 42.50 -9.65
CA LYS A 280 -1.79 42.28 -8.75
C LYS A 280 -2.89 41.46 -9.44
N SER A 281 -3.64 40.70 -8.65
CA SER A 281 -4.77 39.92 -9.14
C SER A 281 -5.86 40.82 -9.73
N PHE A 282 -6.39 40.41 -10.86
CA PHE A 282 -7.50 41.05 -11.57
C PHE A 282 -8.81 40.54 -10.98
N THR A 283 -9.40 41.32 -10.07
CA THR A 283 -10.66 40.98 -9.38
C THR A 283 -11.88 41.71 -9.92
N SER A 284 -11.68 42.78 -10.70
CA SER A 284 -12.74 43.58 -11.29
C SER A 284 -12.24 44.38 -12.50
N ASP A 285 -13.17 44.75 -13.39
CA ASP A 285 -12.88 45.49 -14.62
C ASP A 285 -12.13 46.81 -14.36
N LEU A 286 -11.10 47.10 -15.16
CA LEU A 286 -10.30 48.32 -15.01
C LEU A 286 -11.02 49.51 -15.68
N SER A 287 -11.24 50.56 -14.91
CA SER A 287 -11.82 51.83 -15.39
C SER A 287 -10.76 52.66 -16.12
N ILE A 288 -11.07 53.11 -17.34
CA ILE A 288 -10.17 53.99 -18.10
C ILE A 288 -9.99 55.35 -17.40
N VAL A 289 -11.01 55.88 -16.73
CA VAL A 289 -10.92 57.13 -15.96
C VAL A 289 -9.96 57.00 -14.78
N ASP A 290 -10.00 55.87 -14.07
CA ASP A 290 -9.15 55.67 -12.90
C ASP A 290 -7.69 55.53 -13.34
N LEU A 291 -7.45 54.75 -14.40
CA LEU A 291 -6.13 54.61 -15.03
C LEU A 291 -5.57 55.94 -15.56
N LYS A 292 -6.42 56.82 -16.13
CA LYS A 292 -6.01 58.16 -16.57
C LYS A 292 -5.73 59.09 -15.39
N THR A 293 -6.43 58.93 -14.27
CA THR A 293 -6.20 59.72 -13.07
C THR A 293 -4.86 59.37 -12.44
N GLU A 294 -4.47 58.09 -12.49
CA GLU A 294 -3.18 57.58 -12.02
C GLU A 294 -2.04 57.93 -13.01
N CYS A 295 -2.25 57.74 -14.31
CA CYS A 295 -1.30 58.07 -15.38
C CYS A 295 -1.79 59.27 -16.20
N LYS A 296 -1.22 60.44 -15.97
CA LYS A 296 -1.50 61.67 -16.76
C LYS A 296 -1.01 61.65 -18.22
N GLY A 297 -0.45 60.53 -18.69
CA GLY A 297 0.10 60.37 -20.04
C GLY A 297 -0.22 58.98 -20.61
N SER A 298 0.45 58.60 -21.70
CA SER A 298 0.35 57.25 -22.25
C SER A 298 0.74 56.21 -21.19
N PHE A 299 0.08 55.06 -21.22
CA PHE A 299 0.31 53.98 -20.25
C PHE A 299 0.27 52.62 -20.94
N GLN A 300 0.86 51.62 -20.29
CA GLN A 300 0.79 50.23 -20.73
C GLN A 300 0.23 49.37 -19.62
N ILE A 301 -0.45 48.30 -20.02
CA ILE A 301 -0.93 47.26 -19.11
C ILE A 301 -0.24 45.96 -19.51
N PHE A 302 0.45 45.35 -18.57
CA PHE A 302 1.00 44.01 -18.68
C PHE A 302 0.07 43.05 -17.98
N TYR A 303 -0.23 41.91 -18.58
CA TYR A 303 -1.11 40.93 -17.96
C TYR A 303 -0.73 39.50 -18.36
N TYR A 304 -0.98 38.56 -17.46
CA TYR A 304 -0.87 37.14 -17.72
C TYR A 304 -1.81 36.35 -16.80
N ALA A 305 -2.27 35.20 -17.25
CA ALA A 305 -3.07 34.23 -16.52
C ALA A 305 -2.20 33.07 -15.99
N VAL A 306 -2.67 32.50 -14.88
CA VAL A 306 -2.07 31.35 -14.20
C VAL A 306 -3.16 30.31 -13.94
N ASP A 307 -2.87 29.04 -14.21
CA ASP A 307 -3.78 27.93 -13.92
C ASP A 307 -3.65 27.42 -12.48
N GLN A 308 -4.42 26.39 -12.12
CA GLN A 308 -4.38 25.83 -10.76
C GLN A 308 -3.09 25.06 -10.45
N VAL A 309 -2.42 24.50 -11.44
CA VAL A 309 -1.17 23.74 -11.27
C VAL A 309 0.09 24.61 -11.37
N GLY A 310 -0.06 25.89 -11.67
CA GLY A 310 1.00 26.89 -11.72
C GLY A 310 1.58 27.17 -13.11
N ASN A 311 1.00 26.66 -14.20
CA ASN A 311 1.43 27.05 -15.54
C ASN A 311 1.04 28.51 -15.78
N GLN A 312 1.98 29.29 -16.34
CA GLN A 312 1.84 30.73 -16.55
C GLN A 312 1.95 31.06 -18.03
N GLU A 313 1.03 31.88 -18.54
CA GLU A 313 1.15 32.35 -19.91
C GLU A 313 2.25 33.42 -20.04
N PRO A 314 2.85 33.60 -21.23
CA PRO A 314 3.74 34.72 -21.48
C PRO A 314 3.02 36.06 -21.25
N VAL A 315 3.72 37.01 -20.64
CA VAL A 315 3.17 38.35 -20.36
C VAL A 315 2.78 39.05 -21.66
N LYS A 316 1.50 39.42 -21.75
CA LYS A 316 0.93 40.20 -22.84
C LYS A 316 0.92 41.68 -22.49
N THR A 317 0.99 42.53 -23.50
CA THR A 317 1.05 44.00 -23.34
C THR A 317 -0.07 44.69 -24.11
N LEU A 318 -0.78 45.58 -23.44
CA LEU A 318 -1.67 46.56 -24.05
C LEU A 318 -1.04 47.95 -23.98
N ASN A 319 -1.00 48.64 -25.11
CA ASN A 319 -0.44 49.98 -25.22
C ASN A 319 -1.57 51.00 -25.38
N PHE A 320 -1.57 52.02 -24.53
CA PHE A 320 -2.52 53.11 -24.57
C PHE A 320 -1.78 54.42 -24.83
N GLN A 321 -2.19 55.13 -25.88
CA GLN A 321 -1.69 56.45 -26.20
C GLN A 321 -2.73 57.49 -25.82
N MET A 322 -2.29 58.57 -25.17
CA MET A 322 -3.17 59.70 -24.92
C MET A 322 -3.43 60.44 -26.23
N GLY A 323 -4.70 60.55 -26.62
CA GLY A 323 -5.08 61.41 -27.75
C GLY A 323 -4.89 62.89 -27.38
N SER A 324 -4.50 63.71 -28.35
CA SER A 324 -4.57 65.17 -28.19
C SER A 324 -6.02 65.57 -27.94
N GLU A 325 -6.29 66.42 -26.95
CA GLU A 325 -7.61 67.02 -26.78
C GLU A 325 -7.99 67.69 -28.10
N SER A 326 -9.09 67.25 -28.71
CA SER A 326 -9.70 67.96 -29.82
C SER A 326 -10.25 69.26 -29.25
N ASN A 327 -9.56 70.37 -29.51
CA ASN A 327 -10.11 71.72 -29.39
C ASN A 327 -11.43 71.85 -30.16
#